data_AF-A0A535XWC0-F1
#
_entry.id   AF-A0A535XWC0-F1
#
_cell.length_a   1.000
_cell.length_b   1.000
_cell.length_c   1.000
_cell.angle_alpha   90.00
_cell.angle_beta   90.00
_cell.angle_gamma   90.00
#
_symmetry.space_group_name_H-M   'P 1'
#
loop_
_entity.id
_entity.type
_entity.pdbx_description
1 polymer ?
#
loop_
_entity_poly.entity_id
_entity_poly.type
_entity_poly.pdbx_seq_one_letter_code
_entity_poly.pdbx_strand_id
1 'polypeptide(L)' 'MTGPLRVGVIGAGYWGPNLVRNFSEAPGADVVAVADL' A
#
# COMPACT_ATOMS: atom_id res chain seq x y z
N MET A 1 20.73 -1.60 8.56
CA MET A 1 19.77 -0.66 7.94
C MET A 1 18.57 -1.46 7.49
N THR A 2 17.37 -1.19 8.00
CA THR A 2 16.16 -1.90 7.56
C THR A 2 15.66 -1.30 6.24
N GLY A 3 15.37 -2.14 5.25
CA GLY A 3 14.74 -1.71 3.99
C GLY A 3 13.31 -1.19 4.20
N PRO A 4 12.63 -0.73 3.13
CA PRO A 4 11.26 -0.23 3.22
C PRO A 4 10.29 -1.32 3.70
N LEU A 5 9.26 -0.90 4.45
CA LEU A 5 8.16 -1.75 4.86
C LEU A 5 7.34 -2.12 3.63
N ARG A 6 7.26 -3.41 3.34
CA ARG A 6 6.46 -3.94 2.22
C ARG A 6 4.99 -4.01 2.64
N VAL A 7 4.11 -3.34 1.90
CA VAL A 7 2.68 -3.21 2.19
C VAL A 7 1.87 -3.90 1.10
N GLY A 8 0.93 -4.74 1.50
CA GLY A 8 -0.12 -5.27 0.63
C GLY A 8 -1.47 -4.67 1.01
N VAL A 9 -2.29 -4.31 0.01
CA VAL A 9 -3.66 -3.79 0.23
C VAL A 9 -4.67 -4.83 -0.25
N ILE A 10 -5.53 -5.30 0.65
CA ILE A 10 -6.66 -6.19 0.31
C ILE A 10 -7.95 -5.37 0.43
N GLY A 11 -8.68 -5.26 -0.67
CA GLY A 11 -9.84 -4.37 -0.83
C GLY A 11 -9.45 -3.04 -1.47
N ALA A 12 -9.83 -2.88 -2.74
CA ALA A 12 -9.71 -1.69 -3.57
C ALA A 12 -11.08 -0.99 -3.79
N GLY A 13 -12.06 -1.24 -2.91
CA GLY A 13 -13.33 -0.50 -2.85
C GLY A 13 -13.14 0.98 -2.52
N TYR A 14 -14.20 1.67 -2.07
CA TYR A 14 -14.21 3.15 -1.92
C TYR A 14 -12.95 3.77 -1.27
N TRP A 15 -12.37 3.11 -0.26
CA TRP A 15 -11.17 3.61 0.44
C TRP A 15 -9.85 2.99 0.00
N GLY A 16 -9.84 1.87 -0.71
CA GLY A 16 -8.61 1.16 -1.05
C GLY A 16 -7.61 2.00 -1.84
N PRO A 17 -8.03 2.78 -2.86
CA PRO A 17 -7.13 3.70 -3.57
C PRO A 17 -6.47 4.74 -2.67
N ASN A 18 -7.16 5.22 -1.63
CA ASN A 18 -6.57 6.17 -0.67
C ASN A 18 -5.47 5.51 0.17
N LEU A 19 -5.65 4.25 0.58
CA LEU A 19 -4.62 3.49 1.29
C LEU A 19 -3.40 3.26 0.41
N VAL A 20 -3.61 2.83 -0.84
CA VAL A 20 -2.52 2.65 -1.82
C VAL A 20 -1.75 3.97 -1.99
N ARG A 21 -2.44 5.09 -2.21
CA ARG A 21 -1.79 6.40 -2.39
C ARG A 21 -0.95 6.80 -1.17
N ASN A 22 -1.54 6.71 0.02
CA ASN A 22 -0.86 7.12 1.25
C ASN A 22 0.38 6.27 1.54
N PHE A 23 0.32 4.94 1.34
CA PHE A 23 1.47 4.08 1.56
C PHE A 23 2.53 4.19 0.45
N SER A 24 2.13 4.46 -0.80
CA SER A 24 3.09 4.73 -1.89
C SER A 24 3.83 6.06 -1.72
N GLU A 25 3.21 7.05 -1.06
CA GLU A 25 3.83 8.36 -0.78
C GLU A 25 4.58 8.40 0.56
N ALA A 26 4.35 7.42 1.44
CA ALA A 26 4.98 7.38 2.76
C ALA A 26 6.47 6.97 2.65
N PRO A 27 7.41 7.81 3.14
CA PRO A 27 8.82 7.45 3.17
C PRO A 27 9.05 6.17 3.97
N GLY A 28 9.76 5.22 3.37
CA GLY A 28 10.07 3.94 4.01
C GLY A 28 8.94 2.91 3.92
N ALA A 29 7.91 3.14 3.12
CA ALA A 29 6.94 2.12 2.71
C ALA A 29 7.07 1.82 1.21
N ASP A 30 6.68 0.60 0.82
CA ASP A 30 6.63 0.14 -0.55
C ASP A 30 5.37 -0.73 -0.74
N VAL A 31 4.42 -0.25 -1.56
CA VAL A 31 3.19 -1.01 -1.86
C VAL A 31 3.49 -2.04 -2.94
N VAL A 32 3.53 -3.31 -2.56
CA VAL A 32 4.00 -4.40 -3.43
C VAL A 32 2.89 -5.24 -4.05
N ALA A 33 1.66 -5.12 -3.54
CA ALA A 33 0.51 -5.84 -4.07
C ALA A 33 -0.80 -5.15 -3.69
N VAL A 34 -1.79 -5.27 -4.58
CA VAL A 34 -3.19 -4.92 -4.34
C VAL A 34 -4.06 -6.06 -4.84
N ALA A 35 -5.06 -6.46 -4.05
CA ALA A 35 -6.02 -7.50 -4.43
C ALA A 35 -7.46 -7.08 -4.06
N ASP A 36 -8.43 -7.42 -4.90
CA ASP A 36 -9.86 -7.26 -4.68
C ASP A 36 -10.65 -8.43 -5.31
N LEU A 37 -11.97 -8.48 -5.11
CA LEU A 37 -12.89 -9.52 -5.64
C LEU A 37 -13.07 -9.47 -7.17
#